data_AF-A0AA39Z0B3-F1
#
_entry.id   AF-A0AA39Z0B3-F1
#
_cell.length_a   1.000
_cell.length_b   1.000
_cell.length_c   1.000
_cell.angle_alpha   90.00
_cell.angle_beta   90.00
_cell.angle_gamma   90.00
#
_symmetry.space_group_name_H-M   'P 1'
#
loop_
_entity.id
_entity.type
_entity.pdbx_description
1 polymer ?
#
loop_
_entity_poly.entity_id
_entity_poly.type
_entity_poly.pdbx_seq_one_letter_code
_entity_poly.pdbx_strand_id
1 'polypeptide(L)'
;MAAHAEEPQQQPQPPESSQSSFHDAFTTRRSLRQLGLFVAGATFFTGAQLLTRRALARRYKLPKPPFYHPSNVPYQTGSGAMDALEAFNLATVNVVSAAIMLTGGAMWATDISTLEDLRGKVKHRVGSGDAKKSDEEIEEWIAEVLARKDMKEAVKAATGIQLEQIIADAKTKEDGRSSEGPAR
;
A
#
# COMPACT_ATOMS: atom_id res chain seq x y z
N MET A 1 26.59 34.40 62.66
CA MET A 1 26.83 34.83 61.26
C MET A 1 27.06 33.56 60.45
N ALA A 2 26.00 32.98 59.90
CA ALA A 2 26.06 31.77 59.08
C ALA A 2 25.91 32.19 57.61
N ALA A 3 26.95 31.98 56.81
CA ALA A 3 26.97 32.29 55.39
C ALA A 3 26.26 31.16 54.64
N HIS A 4 25.08 31.46 54.09
CA HIS A 4 24.39 30.59 53.14
C HIS A 4 24.88 30.90 51.73
N ALA A 5 25.40 29.85 51.10
CA ALA A 5 25.31 29.46 49.68
C ALA A 5 24.97 30.52 48.61
N GLU A 6 25.85 30.60 47.62
CA GLU A 6 25.50 31.08 46.27
C GLU A 6 25.97 30.02 45.26
N GLU A 7 25.05 29.13 44.86
CA GLU A 7 25.21 28.26 43.69
C GLU A 7 25.12 29.12 42.41
N PRO A 8 25.95 28.88 41.39
CA PRO A 8 25.86 29.59 40.13
C PRO A 8 24.56 29.20 39.40
N GLN A 9 23.73 30.21 39.14
CA GLN A 9 22.46 30.10 38.42
C GLN A 9 22.64 29.43 37.05
N GLN A 10 21.97 28.28 36.90
CA GLN A 10 21.88 27.53 35.66
C GLN A 10 20.90 28.24 34.73
N GLN A 11 21.43 28.84 33.66
CA GLN A 11 20.67 29.54 32.63
C GLN A 11 19.77 28.53 31.87
N PRO A 12 18.46 28.79 31.70
CA PRO A 12 17.61 27.90 30.92
C PRO A 12 17.94 28.06 29.44
N GLN A 13 18.44 26.98 28.83
CA GLN A 13 18.61 26.90 27.38
C GLN A 13 17.21 26.90 26.71
N PRO A 14 17.00 27.69 25.64
CA PRO A 14 15.73 27.69 24.92
C PRO A 14 15.52 26.34 24.20
N PRO A 15 14.27 25.87 24.06
CA PRO A 15 13.97 24.63 23.35
C PRO A 15 14.37 24.77 21.88
N GLU A 16 15.33 23.96 21.43
CA GLU A 16 15.66 23.84 20.02
C GLU A 16 14.45 23.24 19.29
N SER A 17 13.63 24.12 18.73
CA SER A 17 12.62 23.75 17.75
C SER A 17 13.32 23.08 16.57
N SER A 18 13.13 21.78 16.42
CA SER A 18 13.57 20.98 15.28
C SER A 18 12.83 21.39 14.01
N GLN A 19 13.13 22.58 13.48
CA GLN A 19 12.73 22.99 12.14
C GLN A 19 13.84 22.54 11.19
N SER A 20 13.80 21.25 10.82
CA SER A 20 14.63 20.72 9.74
C SER A 20 14.27 21.47 8.46
N SER A 21 15.18 22.34 8.03
CA SER A 21 15.00 23.11 6.81
C SER A 21 14.97 22.15 5.62
N PHE A 22 13.97 22.26 4.74
CA PHE A 22 13.84 21.42 3.54
C PHE A 22 15.10 21.41 2.66
N HIS A 23 15.95 22.44 2.75
CA HIS A 23 17.24 22.50 2.06
C HIS A 23 18.27 21.51 2.61
N ASP A 24 18.29 21.22 3.92
CA ASP A 24 19.18 20.22 4.53
C ASP A 24 18.77 18.78 4.20
N ALA A 25 17.48 18.57 3.91
CA ALA A 25 16.92 17.27 3.53
C ALA A 25 17.37 16.78 2.14
N PHE A 26 17.99 17.62 1.32
CA PHE A 26 18.55 17.21 0.01
C PHE A 26 20.08 17.27 -0.05
N THR A 27 20.73 17.97 0.88
CA THR A 27 22.18 18.25 0.82
C THR A 27 22.98 17.52 1.90
N THR A 28 22.35 17.04 2.97
CA THR A 28 23.04 16.35 4.06
C THR A 28 23.36 14.90 3.70
N ARG A 29 24.57 14.42 4.05
CA ARG A 29 25.02 13.03 3.81
C ARG A 29 24.07 11.96 4.40
N ARG A 30 23.28 12.33 5.41
CA ARG A 30 22.21 11.53 6.02
C ARG A 30 21.01 11.35 5.08
N SER A 31 20.58 12.41 4.41
CA SER A 31 19.42 12.37 3.54
C SER A 31 19.68 11.66 2.21
N LEU A 32 20.91 11.70 1.72
CA LEU A 32 21.33 10.90 0.57
C LEU A 32 21.26 9.39 0.83
N ARG A 33 21.47 8.94 2.07
CA ARG A 33 21.28 7.53 2.45
C ARG A 33 19.80 7.17 2.51
N GLN A 34 18.95 8.06 3.03
CA GLN A 34 17.49 7.88 3.10
C GLN A 34 16.85 7.88 1.70
N LEU A 35 17.34 8.74 0.79
CA LEU A 35 16.86 8.85 -0.58
C LEU A 35 17.33 7.68 -1.47
N GLY A 36 18.32 6.90 -1.03
CA GLY A 36 18.83 5.74 -1.77
C GLY A 36 17.77 4.67 -2.03
N LEU A 37 16.93 4.35 -1.02
CA LEU A 37 15.85 3.36 -1.18
C LEU A 37 14.76 3.88 -2.12
N PHE A 38 14.43 5.17 -2.04
CA PHE A 38 13.49 5.81 -2.95
C PHE A 38 14.00 5.78 -4.40
N VAL A 39 15.27 6.14 -4.63
CA VAL A 39 15.86 6.14 -5.99
C VAL A 39 15.99 4.73 -6.53
N ALA A 40 16.40 3.75 -5.71
CA ALA A 40 16.42 2.36 -6.11
C ALA A 40 15.01 1.86 -6.49
N GLY A 41 14.00 2.19 -5.68
CA GLY A 41 12.60 1.90 -5.99
C GLY A 41 12.12 2.59 -7.26
N ALA A 42 12.44 3.87 -7.46
CA ALA A 42 12.00 4.67 -8.60
C ALA A 42 12.64 4.20 -9.92
N THR A 43 13.93 3.84 -9.90
CA THR A 43 14.62 3.26 -11.05
C THR A 43 14.04 1.90 -11.42
N PHE A 44 13.81 1.04 -10.41
CA PHE A 44 13.17 -0.25 -10.63
C PHE A 44 11.72 -0.13 -11.13
N PHE A 45 10.92 0.78 -10.56
CA PHE A 45 9.55 1.07 -11.00
C PHE A 45 9.49 1.60 -12.43
N THR A 46 10.42 2.50 -12.78
CA THR A 46 10.52 3.01 -14.17
C THR A 46 10.87 1.88 -15.14
N GLY A 47 11.82 1.01 -14.77
CA GLY A 47 12.16 -0.18 -15.54
C GLY A 47 10.98 -1.13 -15.72
N ALA A 48 10.23 -1.38 -14.64
CA ALA A 48 9.02 -2.21 -14.64
C ALA A 48 7.93 -1.63 -15.56
N GLN A 49 7.73 -0.31 -15.53
CA GLN A 49 6.77 0.39 -16.38
C GLN A 49 7.17 0.31 -17.87
N LEU A 50 8.47 0.42 -18.17
CA LEU A 50 8.97 0.25 -19.55
C LEU A 50 8.77 -1.19 -20.05
N LEU A 51 9.02 -2.18 -19.20
CA LEU A 51 8.79 -3.59 -19.52
C LEU A 51 7.31 -3.85 -19.80
N THR A 52 6.43 -3.29 -18.96
CA THR A 52 4.97 -3.38 -19.12
C THR A 52 4.51 -2.73 -20.42
N ARG A 53 4.97 -1.51 -20.72
CA ARG A 53 4.70 -0.84 -22.00
C ARG A 53 5.15 -1.67 -23.19
N ARG A 54 6.34 -2.29 -23.12
CA ARG A 54 6.87 -3.15 -24.18
C ARG A 54 6.04 -4.42 -24.36
N ALA A 55 5.59 -5.04 -23.27
CA ALA A 55 4.72 -6.22 -23.30
C ALA A 55 3.36 -5.89 -23.92
N LEU A 56 2.70 -4.82 -23.44
CA LEU A 56 1.43 -4.34 -23.98
C LEU A 56 1.55 -3.96 -25.46
N ALA A 57 2.60 -3.26 -25.87
CA ALA A 57 2.82 -2.89 -27.26
C ALA A 57 2.97 -4.09 -28.21
N ARG A 58 3.49 -5.24 -27.72
CA ARG A 58 3.49 -6.49 -28.49
C ARG A 58 2.08 -7.07 -28.60
N ARG A 59 1.29 -7.02 -27.53
CA ARG A 59 -0.10 -7.49 -27.51
C ARG A 59 -1.02 -6.66 -28.39
N TYR A 60 -0.84 -5.34 -28.44
CA TYR A 60 -1.61 -4.47 -29.35
C TYR A 60 -1.28 -4.69 -30.84
N LYS A 61 -0.14 -5.31 -31.16
CA LYS A 61 0.23 -5.72 -32.52
C LYS A 61 -0.27 -7.13 -32.88
N LEU A 62 -0.89 -7.85 -31.94
CA LEU A 62 -1.57 -9.11 -32.25
C LEU A 62 -2.70 -8.84 -33.24
N PRO A 63 -3.06 -9.86 -34.04
CA PRO A 63 -3.85 -9.60 -35.23
C PRO A 63 -5.25 -9.15 -34.85
N LYS A 64 -5.70 -8.08 -35.49
CA LYS A 64 -7.09 -7.65 -35.44
C LYS A 64 -7.93 -8.78 -36.06
N PRO A 65 -9.09 -9.17 -35.46
CA PRO A 65 -9.92 -10.20 -36.06
C PRO A 65 -10.24 -9.83 -37.52
N PRO A 66 -10.18 -10.80 -38.45
CA PRO A 66 -10.50 -10.55 -39.85
C PRO A 66 -11.92 -10.00 -39.96
N PHE A 67 -12.21 -9.31 -41.07
CA PHE A 67 -13.49 -8.62 -41.30
C PHE A 67 -14.72 -9.55 -41.15
N TYR A 68 -14.54 -10.85 -41.32
CA TYR A 68 -15.57 -11.89 -41.13
C TYR A 68 -15.17 -12.89 -40.04
N HIS A 69 -14.96 -12.41 -38.81
CA HIS A 69 -14.82 -13.30 -37.65
C HIS A 69 -16.20 -13.64 -37.07
N PRO A 70 -16.56 -14.92 -36.91
CA PRO A 70 -17.85 -15.29 -36.34
C PRO A 70 -17.93 -14.89 -34.85
N SER A 71 -19.09 -14.43 -34.40
CA SER A 71 -19.30 -13.94 -33.02
C SER A 71 -19.36 -15.05 -31.96
N ASN A 72 -19.54 -16.30 -32.40
CA ASN A 72 -19.67 -17.47 -31.54
C ASN A 72 -18.34 -18.18 -31.26
N VAL A 73 -17.24 -17.77 -31.90
CA VAL A 73 -15.90 -18.30 -31.65
C VAL A 73 -15.07 -17.20 -31.00
N PRO A 74 -14.37 -17.47 -29.89
CA PRO A 74 -13.43 -16.50 -29.34
C PRO A 74 -12.19 -16.46 -30.22
N TYR A 75 -11.80 -15.25 -30.65
CA TYR A 75 -10.55 -15.02 -31.36
C TYR A 75 -9.37 -15.15 -30.39
N GLN A 76 -8.89 -16.37 -30.21
CA GLN A 76 -7.79 -16.67 -29.27
C GLN A 76 -6.50 -16.90 -30.05
N THR A 77 -5.65 -15.87 -30.10
CA THR A 77 -4.27 -16.01 -30.58
C THR A 77 -3.34 -16.31 -29.40
N GLY A 78 -3.51 -17.45 -28.74
CA GLY A 78 -2.60 -17.89 -27.66
C GLY A 78 -3.22 -18.79 -26.59
N SER A 79 -2.34 -19.32 -25.72
CA SER A 79 -2.74 -20.04 -24.50
C SER A 79 -3.09 -19.04 -23.41
N GLY A 80 -4.36 -19.03 -22.96
CA GLY A 80 -4.84 -18.11 -21.92
C GLY A 80 -4.14 -18.29 -20.57
N ALA A 81 -3.69 -19.50 -20.24
CA ALA A 81 -2.93 -19.76 -19.01
C ALA A 81 -1.54 -19.10 -19.03
N MET A 82 -0.87 -19.12 -20.18
CA MET A 82 0.42 -18.46 -20.36
C MET A 82 0.26 -16.94 -20.28
N ASP A 83 -0.83 -16.41 -20.85
CA ASP A 83 -1.14 -14.99 -20.82
C ASP A 83 -1.45 -14.49 -19.39
N ALA A 84 -2.20 -15.29 -18.63
CA ALA A 84 -2.48 -15.01 -17.22
C ALA A 84 -1.21 -14.98 -16.36
N LEU A 85 -0.27 -15.90 -16.60
CA LEU A 85 1.00 -15.95 -15.86
C LEU A 85 1.90 -14.75 -16.20
N GLU A 86 1.94 -14.33 -17.47
CA GLU A 86 2.64 -13.11 -17.88
C GLU A 86 2.02 -11.87 -17.24
N ALA A 87 0.68 -11.75 -17.27
CA ALA A 87 -0.05 -10.66 -16.66
C ALA A 87 0.16 -10.59 -15.14
N PHE A 88 0.14 -11.75 -14.46
CA PHE A 88 0.42 -11.85 -13.04
C PHE A 88 1.84 -11.37 -12.71
N ASN A 89 2.85 -11.80 -13.47
CA ASN A 89 4.22 -11.36 -13.25
C ASN A 89 4.39 -9.85 -13.50
N LEU A 90 3.80 -9.33 -14.58
CA LEU A 90 3.80 -7.90 -14.86
C LEU A 90 3.14 -7.08 -13.73
N ALA A 91 2.04 -7.59 -13.17
CA ALA A 91 1.36 -6.93 -12.06
C ALA A 91 2.20 -6.96 -10.77
N THR A 92 2.76 -8.10 -10.38
CA THR A 92 3.55 -8.20 -9.15
C THR A 92 4.81 -7.34 -9.21
N VAL A 93 5.51 -7.32 -10.34
CA VAL A 93 6.71 -6.49 -10.51
C VAL A 93 6.36 -5.00 -10.40
N ASN A 94 5.24 -4.55 -10.98
CA ASN A 94 4.79 -3.15 -10.86
C ASN A 94 4.34 -2.79 -9.44
N VAL A 95 3.59 -3.67 -8.76
CA VAL A 95 3.11 -3.41 -7.39
C VAL A 95 4.26 -3.42 -6.39
N VAL A 96 5.15 -4.40 -6.48
CA VAL A 96 6.32 -4.51 -5.60
C VAL A 96 7.26 -3.31 -5.81
N SER A 97 7.50 -2.91 -7.06
CA SER A 97 8.32 -1.73 -7.33
C SER A 97 7.68 -0.43 -6.84
N ALA A 98 6.36 -0.27 -7.00
CA ALA A 98 5.62 0.86 -6.45
C ALA A 98 5.68 0.88 -4.92
N ALA A 99 5.54 -0.28 -4.26
CA ALA A 99 5.65 -0.39 -2.81
C ALA A 99 7.04 0.03 -2.32
N ILE A 100 8.12 -0.49 -2.92
CA ILE A 100 9.50 -0.11 -2.56
C ILE A 100 9.72 1.39 -2.75
N MET A 101 9.28 1.96 -3.87
CA MET A 101 9.37 3.39 -4.15
C MET A 101 8.59 4.22 -3.11
N LEU A 102 7.34 3.85 -2.81
CA LEU A 102 6.50 4.54 -1.83
C LEU A 102 7.06 4.44 -0.42
N THR A 103 7.53 3.27 0.00
CA THR A 103 8.18 3.08 1.31
C THR A 103 9.45 3.93 1.41
N GLY A 104 10.29 3.94 0.38
CA GLY A 104 11.48 4.81 0.34
C GLY A 104 11.13 6.30 0.37
N GLY A 105 10.08 6.70 -0.36
CA GLY A 105 9.60 8.09 -0.39
C GLY A 105 8.99 8.53 0.93
N ALA A 106 8.23 7.65 1.59
CA ALA A 106 7.67 7.89 2.92
C ALA A 106 8.78 8.03 3.97
N MET A 107 9.82 7.20 3.92
CA MET A 107 10.97 7.27 4.82
C MET A 107 11.73 8.60 4.65
N TRP A 108 11.88 9.06 3.41
CA TRP A 108 12.46 10.38 3.12
C TRP A 108 11.55 11.53 3.59
N ALA A 109 10.25 11.51 3.26
CA ALA A 109 9.31 12.58 3.59
C ALA A 109 9.09 12.76 5.10
N THR A 110 9.20 11.67 5.86
CA THR A 110 9.06 11.70 7.31
C THR A 110 10.36 11.98 8.05
N ASP A 111 11.50 12.16 7.35
CA ASP A 111 12.85 12.26 7.91
C ASP A 111 13.10 11.22 9.02
N ILE A 112 12.85 9.95 8.70
CA ILE A 112 13.10 8.82 9.61
C ILE A 112 14.40 8.19 9.18
N SER A 113 15.46 8.38 9.96
CA SER A 113 16.80 7.88 9.63
C SER A 113 17.13 6.53 10.27
N THR A 114 16.44 6.20 11.36
CA THR A 114 16.70 5.05 12.23
C THR A 114 15.40 4.50 12.81
N LEU A 115 15.44 3.23 13.24
CA LEU A 115 14.36 2.60 13.99
C LEU A 115 14.00 3.37 15.26
N GLU A 116 14.98 4.02 15.90
CA GLU A 116 14.76 4.91 17.05
C GLU A 116 13.93 6.16 16.69
N ASP A 117 14.18 6.80 15.53
CA ASP A 117 13.37 7.95 15.07
C ASP A 117 11.93 7.54 14.80
N LEU A 118 11.73 6.36 14.21
CA LEU A 118 10.40 5.78 13.97
C LEU A 118 9.70 5.51 15.31
N ARG A 119 10.40 4.87 16.25
CA ARG A 119 9.88 4.53 17.58
C ARG A 119 9.54 5.78 18.39
N GLY A 120 10.38 6.82 18.31
CA GLY A 120 10.15 8.11 18.95
C GLY A 120 8.92 8.83 18.37
N LYS A 121 8.80 8.90 17.04
CA LYS A 121 7.65 9.52 16.36
C LYS A 121 6.35 8.75 16.56
N VAL A 122 6.40 7.42 16.60
CA VAL A 122 5.25 6.57 16.92
C VAL A 122 4.81 6.79 18.37
N LYS A 123 5.74 6.74 19.33
CA LYS A 123 5.44 7.04 20.74
C LYS A 123 4.89 8.45 20.95
N HIS A 124 5.40 9.43 20.20
CA HIS A 124 4.95 10.82 20.30
C HIS A 124 3.55 11.04 19.69
N ARG A 125 3.17 10.28 18.64
CA ARG A 125 1.80 10.31 18.08
C ARG A 125 0.78 9.52 18.89
N VAL A 126 1.21 8.46 19.57
CA VAL A 126 0.35 7.58 20.37
C VAL A 126 0.09 8.16 21.76
N GLY A 127 1.01 8.94 22.31
CA GLY A 127 0.69 9.83 23.42
C GLY A 127 0.65 9.15 24.79
N SER A 128 1.70 8.44 25.18
CA SER A 128 2.09 8.33 26.58
C SER A 128 3.50 7.77 26.69
N GLY A 129 4.32 8.34 27.59
CA GLY A 129 5.66 7.85 27.90
C GLY A 129 5.70 6.50 28.64
N ASP A 130 4.55 5.82 28.74
CA ASP A 130 4.39 4.55 29.43
C ASP A 130 4.23 3.40 28.42
N ALA A 131 5.19 2.47 28.43
CA ALA A 131 5.34 1.44 27.39
C ALA A 131 4.15 0.46 27.31
N LYS A 132 3.39 0.30 28.40
CA LYS A 132 2.22 -0.59 28.43
C LYS A 132 0.99 0.05 27.78
N LYS A 133 0.75 1.34 28.03
CA LYS A 133 -0.36 2.08 27.40
C LYS A 133 -0.16 2.27 25.91
N SER A 134 1.10 2.48 25.49
CA SER A 134 1.39 2.61 24.07
C SER A 134 1.11 1.34 23.28
N ASP A 135 1.32 0.14 23.86
CA ASP A 135 1.01 -1.13 23.17
C ASP A 135 -0.50 -1.31 22.99
N GLU A 136 -1.29 -1.03 24.03
CA GLU A 136 -2.76 -1.13 23.99
C GLU A 136 -3.38 -0.11 22.99
N GLU A 137 -2.86 1.11 22.97
CA GLU A 137 -3.28 2.14 21.99
C GLU A 137 -2.87 1.79 20.55
N ILE A 138 -1.74 1.11 20.37
CA ILE A 138 -1.32 0.58 19.06
C ILE A 138 -2.23 -0.57 18.64
N GLU A 139 -2.58 -1.48 19.54
CA GLU A 139 -3.50 -2.59 19.29
C GLU A 139 -4.89 -2.08 18.92
N GLU A 140 -5.41 -1.10 19.66
CA GLU A 140 -6.71 -0.47 19.36
C GLU A 140 -6.67 0.27 18.03
N TRP A 141 -5.59 1.00 17.73
CA TRP A 141 -5.42 1.65 16.44
C TRP A 141 -5.34 0.64 15.28
N ILE A 142 -4.61 -0.47 15.43
CA ILE A 142 -4.54 -1.55 14.44
C ILE A 142 -5.93 -2.18 14.26
N ALA A 143 -6.63 -2.48 15.35
CA ALA A 143 -7.98 -3.02 15.33
C ALA A 143 -8.95 -2.06 14.65
N GLU A 144 -8.84 -0.75 14.90
CA GLU A 144 -9.67 0.28 14.29
C GLU A 144 -9.36 0.47 12.80
N VAL A 145 -8.10 0.34 12.38
CA VAL A 145 -7.69 0.35 10.96
C VAL A 145 -8.20 -0.89 10.23
N LEU A 146 -8.03 -2.07 10.84
CA LEU A 146 -8.56 -3.34 10.31
C LEU A 146 -10.09 -3.38 10.28
N ALA A 147 -10.75 -2.75 11.26
CA ALA A 147 -12.19 -2.67 11.34
C ALA A 147 -12.78 -1.60 10.42
N ARG A 148 -12.04 -0.52 10.11
CA ARG A 148 -12.65 0.66 9.48
C ARG A 148 -13.06 0.48 8.03
N LYS A 149 -12.35 -0.25 7.15
CA LYS A 149 -12.72 -0.20 5.72
C LYS A 149 -12.15 -1.23 4.74
N ASP A 150 -11.12 -2.01 5.06
CA ASP A 150 -10.32 -2.59 3.97
C ASP A 150 -10.76 -3.94 3.41
N MET A 151 -11.53 -4.78 4.12
CA MET A 151 -12.03 -6.03 3.52
C MET A 151 -13.42 -5.90 2.88
N LYS A 152 -14.28 -5.05 3.45
CA LYS A 152 -15.70 -4.99 3.04
C LYS A 152 -15.92 -4.13 1.80
N GLU A 153 -15.15 -3.05 1.63
CA GLU A 153 -15.31 -2.15 0.48
C GLU A 153 -14.42 -2.53 -0.71
N ALA A 154 -13.23 -3.10 -0.48
CA ALA A 154 -12.35 -3.60 -1.54
C ALA A 154 -12.98 -4.77 -2.32
N VAL A 155 -13.68 -5.68 -1.64
CA VAL A 155 -14.46 -6.77 -2.28
C VAL A 155 -15.68 -6.22 -3.03
N LYS A 156 -16.36 -5.23 -2.47
CA LYS A 156 -17.54 -4.59 -3.08
C LYS A 156 -17.19 -3.79 -4.34
N ALA A 157 -16.04 -3.10 -4.35
CA ALA A 157 -15.55 -2.30 -5.48
C ALA A 157 -14.91 -3.16 -6.58
N ALA A 158 -14.19 -4.23 -6.23
CA ALA A 158 -13.51 -5.09 -7.21
C ALA A 158 -14.46 -6.08 -7.92
N THR A 159 -15.55 -6.50 -7.28
CA THR A 159 -16.50 -7.45 -7.87
C THR A 159 -17.66 -6.78 -8.59
N GLY A 160 -17.99 -5.51 -8.28
CA GLY A 160 -19.09 -4.77 -8.93
C GLY A 160 -20.47 -5.44 -8.83
N ILE A 161 -20.60 -6.52 -8.07
CA ILE A 161 -21.81 -7.32 -7.95
C ILE A 161 -22.20 -7.31 -6.48
N GLN A 162 -23.46 -6.96 -6.23
CA GLN A 162 -24.06 -7.04 -4.91
C GLN A 162 -24.09 -8.52 -4.50
N LEU A 163 -23.15 -8.93 -3.64
CA LEU A 163 -23.04 -10.28 -3.10
C LEU A 163 -24.35 -10.73 -2.43
N GLU A 164 -25.06 -9.77 -1.82
CA GLU A 164 -26.42 -9.92 -1.28
C GLU A 164 -27.45 -10.33 -2.35
N GLN A 165 -27.34 -9.81 -3.57
CA GLN A 165 -28.26 -10.16 -4.67
C GLN A 165 -27.97 -11.56 -5.20
N ILE A 166 -26.72 -11.99 -5.32
CA ILE A 166 -26.39 -13.36 -5.77
C ILE A 166 -26.84 -14.38 -4.73
N ILE A 167 -26.64 -14.12 -3.44
CA ILE A 167 -27.05 -15.05 -2.37
C ILE A 167 -28.57 -15.10 -2.27
N ALA A 168 -29.27 -13.96 -2.40
CA ALA A 168 -30.72 -13.94 -2.44
C ALA A 168 -31.29 -14.68 -3.67
N ASP A 169 -30.69 -14.49 -4.85
CA ASP A 169 -31.12 -15.13 -6.09
C ASP A 169 -30.80 -16.63 -6.09
N ALA A 170 -29.66 -17.05 -5.50
CA ALA A 170 -29.32 -18.46 -5.30
C ALA A 170 -30.26 -19.14 -4.29
N LYS A 171 -30.62 -18.45 -3.20
CA LYS A 171 -31.57 -18.98 -2.20
C LYS A 171 -32.98 -19.11 -2.77
N THR A 172 -33.43 -18.12 -3.53
CA THR A 172 -34.73 -18.18 -4.25
C THR A 172 -34.75 -19.31 -5.29
N LYS A 173 -33.60 -19.58 -5.93
CA LYS A 173 -33.46 -20.65 -6.92
C LYS A 173 -33.35 -22.05 -6.30
N GLU A 174 -32.79 -22.20 -5.10
CA GLU A 174 -32.84 -23.45 -4.33
C GLU A 174 -34.24 -23.74 -3.77
N ASP A 175 -34.92 -22.72 -3.25
CA ASP A 175 -36.30 -22.85 -2.75
C ASP A 175 -37.27 -23.22 -3.89
N GLY A 176 -37.09 -22.66 -5.09
CA GLY A 176 -37.88 -23.00 -6.28
C GLY A 176 -37.60 -24.41 -6.85
N ARG A 177 -36.36 -24.90 -6.74
CA ARG A 177 -35.99 -26.26 -7.19
C ARG A 177 -36.47 -27.35 -6.22
N SER A 178 -36.73 -26.99 -4.96
CA SER A 178 -37.31 -27.86 -3.95
C SER A 178 -38.82 -28.08 -4.14
N SER A 179 -39.51 -27.19 -4.87
CA SER A 179 -40.95 -27.31 -5.17
C SER A 179 -41.27 -28.03 -6.49
N GLU A 180 -40.31 -28.26 -7.37
CA GLU A 180 -40.50 -29.07 -8.59
C GLU A 180 -39.85 -30.45 -8.42
N GLY A 181 -40.42 -31.25 -7.50
CA GLY A 181 -40.29 -32.70 -7.54
C GLY A 181 -41.03 -33.28 -8.76
N PRO A 182 -40.60 -34.42 -9.30
CA PRO A 182 -40.99 -34.88 -10.64
C PRO A 182 -42.50 -35.14 -10.71
N ALA A 183 -43.20 -34.38 -11.56
CA ALA A 183 -44.50 -34.80 -12.05
C ALA A 183 -44.28 -36.04 -12.92
N ARG A 184 -44.90 -37.14 -12.46
CA ARG A 184 -45.03 -38.47 -13.04
C ARG A 184 -44.90 -38.59 -14.55
#